data_AF-A0A1B6APD0-F1
#
_entry.id   AF-A0A1B6APD0-F1
#
_cell.length_a   1.000
_cell.length_b   1.000
_cell.length_c   1.000
_cell.angle_alpha   90.00
_cell.angle_beta   90.00
_cell.angle_gamma   90.00
#
_symmetry.space_group_name_H-M   'P 1'
#
loop_
_entity.id
_entity.type
_entity.pdbx_description
1 polymer ?
#
loop_
_entity_poly.entity_id
_entity_poly.type
_entity_poly.pdbx_seq_one_letter_code
_entity_poly.pdbx_strand_id
1 'polypeptide(L)' 'MSDMDDRLLGLVDGVVDADEERLPLLTLREAQAAVELLRLLSSRDGEGAFAARHLAGNLARRLPRKAD' A
#
# COMPACT_ATOMS: atom_id res chain seq x y z
N MET A 1 14.84 11.64 7.20
CA MET A 1 14.18 10.34 6.99
C MET A 1 15.08 9.29 7.61
N SER A 2 14.55 8.24 8.25
CA SER A 2 15.38 7.18 8.83
C SER A 2 15.83 6.23 7.73
N ASP A 3 17.08 5.76 7.75
CA ASP A 3 17.64 4.78 6.79
C ASP A 3 16.76 3.52 6.68
N MET A 4 16.05 3.18 7.75
CA MET A 4 15.12 2.05 7.80
C MET A 4 13.82 2.31 7.02
N ASP A 5 13.27 3.53 7.07
CA ASP A 5 12.10 3.90 6.29
C ASP A 5 12.43 3.88 4.79
N ASP A 6 13.63 4.33 4.43
CA ASP A 6 14.15 4.35 3.06
C ASP A 6 14.30 2.93 2.49
N ARG A 7 14.81 1.99 3.29
CA ARG A 7 14.88 0.58 2.89
C ARG A 7 13.50 -0.06 2.73
N LEU A 8 12.56 0.24 3.64
CA LEU A 8 11.19 -0.26 3.54
C LEU A 8 10.47 0.31 2.32
N LEU A 9 10.69 1.58 2.00
CA LEU A 9 10.20 2.21 0.78
C LEU A 9 10.74 1.53 -0.48
N GLY A 10 12.05 1.31 -0.55
CA GLY A 10 12.66 0.63 -1.69
C GLY A 10 12.10 -0.78 -1.92
N LEU A 11 11.81 -1.51 -0.86
CA LEU A 11 11.12 -2.80 -0.94
C LEU A 11 9.69 -2.66 -1.46
N VAL A 12 8.92 -1.70 -0.94
CA VAL A 12 7.53 -1.48 -1.34
C VAL A 12 7.42 -1.07 -2.80
N ASP A 13 8.28 -0.16 -3.26
CA ASP A 13 8.29 0.28 -4.66
C ASP A 13 8.74 -0.87 -5.58
N GLY A 14 9.74 -1.66 -5.18
CA GLY A 14 10.21 -2.83 -5.94
C GLY A 14 9.15 -3.94 -6.11
N VAL A 15 8.24 -4.11 -5.14
CA VAL A 15 7.12 -5.06 -5.27
C VAL A 15 6.08 -4.59 -6.29
N VAL A 16 5.94 -3.27 -6.50
CA VAL A 16 4.99 -2.70 -7.47
C VAL A 16 5.54 -2.78 -8.90
N ASP A 17 6.87 -2.72 -9.06
CA ASP A 17 7.59 -2.79 -10.34
C ASP A 17 7.98 -4.22 -10.76
N ALA A 18 7.60 -5.24 -9.99
CA ALA A 18 7.82 -6.62 -10.40
C ALA A 18 7.00 -6.91 -11.68
N ASP A 19 7.67 -7.38 -12.74
CA ASP A 19 7.08 -7.92 -13.98
C ASP A 19 6.32 -9.24 -13.75
N GLU A 20 5.73 -9.41 -12.56
CA GLU A 20 4.87 -10.53 -12.23
C GLU A 20 3.52 -10.38 -12.94
N GLU A 21 3.01 -11.52 -13.42
CA GLU A 21 1.66 -11.57 -13.98
C GLU A 21 0.65 -11.06 -12.95
N ARG A 22 -0.15 -10.06 -13.34
CA ARG A 22 -1.17 -9.49 -12.46
C ARG A 22 -2.31 -10.47 -12.24
N LEU A 23 -2.21 -11.24 -11.17
CA LEU A 23 -3.27 -12.13 -10.74
C LEU A 23 -4.39 -11.35 -10.03
N PRO A 24 -5.67 -11.74 -10.18
CA PRO A 24 -6.77 -11.17 -9.41
C PRO A 24 -6.71 -11.72 -7.97
N LEU A 25 -5.75 -11.23 -7.19
CA LEU A 25 -5.52 -11.70 -5.82
C LEU A 25 -6.54 -11.16 -4.81
N LEU A 26 -7.22 -10.06 -5.15
CA LEU A 26 -8.18 -9.40 -4.26
C LEU A 26 -9.42 -8.97 -5.05
N THR A 27 -10.58 -9.23 -4.46
CA THR A 27 -11.82 -8.54 -4.82
C THR A 27 -11.71 -7.04 -4.51
N LEU A 28 -12.57 -6.22 -5.13
CA LEU A 28 -12.62 -4.78 -4.85
C LEU A 28 -12.81 -4.50 -3.34
N ARG A 29 -13.62 -5.31 -2.65
CA ARG A 29 -13.89 -5.13 -1.22
C ARG A 29 -12.68 -5.45 -0.35
N GLU A 30 -11.95 -6.52 -0.68
CA GLU A 30 -10.73 -6.86 0.04
C GLU A 30 -9.63 -5.81 -0.18
N ALA A 31 -9.53 -5.27 -1.40
CA ALA A 31 -8.58 -4.21 -1.69
C ALA A 31 -8.93 -2.89 -0.96
N GLN A 32 -10.22 -2.57 -0.81
CA GLN A 32 -10.67 -1.47 0.05
C GLN A 32 -10.32 -1.72 1.53
N ALA A 33 -10.57 -2.93 2.04
CA ALA A 33 -10.25 -3.29 3.41
C ALA A 33 -8.73 -3.22 3.70
N ALA A 34 -7.90 -3.64 2.75
CA ALA A 34 -6.45 -3.53 2.85
C ALA A 34 -5.97 -2.07 2.95
N VAL A 35 -6.58 -1.16 2.17
CA VAL A 35 -6.29 0.29 2.27
C VAL A 35 -6.62 0.82 3.66
N GLU A 36 -7.78 0.45 4.22
CA GLU A 36 -8.17 0.90 5.57
C GLU A 36 -7.25 0.32 6.67
N LEU A 37 -6.84 -0.95 6.54
CA LEU A 37 -5.87 -1.55 7.44
C LEU A 37 -4.52 -0.83 7.41
N LEU A 38 -4.01 -0.52 6.21
CA LEU A 38 -2.74 0.20 6.06
C LEU A 38 -2.83 1.62 6.62
N ARG A 39 -3.97 2.30 6.45
CA ARG A 39 -4.21 3.61 7.09
C ARG A 39 -4.18 3.50 8.61
N LEU A 40 -4.84 2.49 9.17
CA LEU A 40 -4.83 2.23 10.61
C LEU A 40 -3.40 1.98 11.11
N LEU A 41 -2.61 1.17 10.41
CA LEU A 41 -1.21 0.92 10.76
C LEU A 41 -0.36 2.20 10.67
N SER A 42 -0.61 3.05 9.67
CA SER A 42 0.09 4.33 9.50
C SER A 42 -0.32 5.42 10.50
N SER A 43 -1.38 5.20 11.28
CA SER A 43 -1.88 6.15 12.30
C SER A 43 -1.10 6.09 13.61
N ARG A 44 -0.30 5.04 13.81
CA ARG A 44 0.61 4.90 14.95
C ARG A 44 1.99 5.35 14.50
N ASP A 45 2.65 6.24 15.25
CA ASP A 45 4.02 6.72 14.96
C ASP A 45 5.07 5.65 15.28
N GLY A 46 5.03 4.54 14.54
CA GLY A 46 5.93 3.39 14.69
C GLY A 46 6.68 3.06 13.40
N GLU A 47 7.62 2.12 13.51
CA GLU A 47 8.38 1.61 12.38
C GLU A 47 7.45 1.12 11.26
N GLY A 48 7.66 1.62 10.04
CA GLY A 48 6.85 1.27 8.87
C GLY A 48 5.56 2.09 8.70
N ALA A 49 5.24 3.04 9.59
CA ALA A 49 4.09 3.92 9.41
C ALA A 49 4.15 4.73 8.10
N PHE A 50 5.35 5.15 7.71
CA PHE A 50 5.58 5.83 6.43
C PHE A 50 5.34 4.89 5.24
N ALA A 51 5.92 3.69 5.27
CA ALA A 51 5.72 2.68 4.22
C ALA A 51 4.24 2.27 4.08
N ALA A 52 3.54 2.10 5.19
CA ALA A 52 2.11 1.81 5.21
C ALA A 52 1.29 2.96 4.60
N ARG A 53 1.62 4.22 4.92
CA ARG A 53 0.99 5.40 4.33
C ARG A 53 1.20 5.47 2.81
N HIS A 54 2.44 5.22 2.36
CA HIS A 54 2.80 5.21 0.95
C HIS A 54 2.04 4.13 0.19
N LEU A 55 2.04 2.89 0.69
CA LEU A 55 1.34 1.77 0.08
C LEU A 55 -0.18 1.99 0.04
N ALA A 56 -0.78 2.50 1.12
CA ALA A 56 -2.20 2.84 1.15
C ALA A 56 -2.56 3.87 0.07
N GLY A 57 -1.72 4.89 -0.12
CA GLY A 57 -1.90 5.89 -1.17
C GLY A 57 -1.80 5.29 -2.58
N ASN A 58 -0.80 4.45 -2.82
CA ASN A 58 -0.58 3.79 -4.11
C ASN A 58 -1.76 2.87 -4.48
N LEU A 59 -2.23 2.06 -3.53
CA LEU A 59 -3.37 1.17 -3.72
C LEU A 59 -4.67 1.96 -3.94
N ALA A 60 -4.96 2.96 -3.11
CA ALA A 60 -6.19 3.74 -3.21
C ALA A 60 -6.35 4.43 -4.58
N ARG A 61 -5.25 4.86 -5.22
CA ARG A 61 -5.29 5.46 -6.57
C ARG A 61 -5.57 4.45 -7.68
N ARG A 62 -5.29 3.16 -7.45
CA ARG A 62 -5.52 2.06 -8.40
C ARG A 62 -6.90 1.45 -8.27
N LEU A 63 -7.62 1.70 -7.17
CA LEU A 63 -8.96 1.17 -6.98
C LEU A 63 -9.94 1.85 -7.94
N PRO A 64 -10.86 1.07 -8.56
CA PRO A 64 -11.97 1.64 -9.29
C PRO A 64 -12.79 2.54 -8.36
N ARG A 65 -13.03 3.77 -8.79
CA ARG A 65 -14.02 4.64 -8.15
C ARG A 65 -15.39 4.02 -8.38
N LYS A 66 -16.25 4.06 -7.36
CA LYS A 66 -17.66 3.74 -7.55
C LYS A 66 -18.17 4.67 -8.66
N ALA A 67 -18.70 4.10 -9.74
CA ALA A 67 -19.49 4.89 -10.68
C ALA A 67 -20.70 5.38 -9.89
N ASP A 68 -20.85 6.71 -9.79
CA ASP A 68 -22.01 7.34 -9.16
C ASP A 68 -23.32 6.91 -9.84
#